data_AF-A0A847NDJ8-F1
#
_entry.id   AF-A0A847NDJ8-F1
#
_cell.length_a   1.000
_cell.length_b   1.000
_cell.length_c   1.000
_cell.angle_alpha   90.00
_cell.angle_beta   90.00
_cell.angle_gamma   90.00
#
_symmetry.space_group_name_H-M   'P 1'
#
loop_
_entity.id
_entity.type
_entity.pdbx_description
1 polymer ?
#
loop_
_entity_poly.entity_id
_entity_poly.type
_entity_poly.pdbx_seq_one_letter_code
_entity_poly.pdbx_strand_id
1 'polypeptide(L)'
;GSFSFQGAYVYNIDLEEGFKLRARISHIDEEEYKKAGDRWYRSNMNVERIIYIGDDLYTISKGMIKANSMADMKEKGSLLIP
;
A
#
# COMPACT_ATOMS: atom_id res chain seq x y z
N GLY A 1 12.68 -15.58 -9.47
CA GLY A 1 11.95 -15.35 -8.22
C GLY A 1 10.55 -14.92 -8.58
N SER A 2 9.54 -15.40 -7.86
CA SER A 2 8.14 -15.02 -8.09
C SER A 2 7.89 -13.61 -7.56
N PHE A 3 6.91 -12.91 -8.14
CA PHE A 3 6.34 -11.72 -7.53
C PHE A 3 5.91 -12.04 -6.07
N SER A 4 5.99 -11.06 -5.17
CA SER A 4 5.72 -11.28 -3.74
C SER A 4 4.83 -10.19 -3.16
N PHE A 5 5.14 -8.92 -3.40
CA PHE A 5 4.31 -7.78 -2.99
C PHE A 5 4.73 -6.50 -3.72
N GLN A 6 3.77 -5.62 -3.96
CA GLN A 6 4.02 -4.23 -4.35
C GLN A 6 3.06 -3.35 -3.56
N GLY A 7 3.61 -2.33 -2.90
CA GLY A 7 2.86 -1.46 -2.01
C GLY A 7 3.73 -0.91 -0.88
N ALA A 8 3.08 -0.37 0.14
CA ALA A 8 3.72 0.15 1.34
C ALA A 8 3.72 -0.89 2.47
N TYR A 9 4.88 -1.11 3.08
CA TYR A 9 4.98 -1.72 4.41
C TYR A 9 5.08 -0.61 5.45
N VAL A 10 4.21 -0.63 6.46
CA VAL A 10 4.19 0.37 7.55
C VAL A 10 4.56 -0.32 8.85
N TYR A 11 5.63 0.13 9.49
CA TYR A 11 6.13 -0.42 10.74
C TYR A 11 5.95 0.58 11.89
N ASN A 12 5.60 0.07 13.08
CA ASN A 12 5.88 0.72 14.34
C ASN A 12 7.32 0.43 14.72
N ILE A 13 8.02 1.41 15.29
CA ILE A 13 9.37 1.23 15.83
C ILE A 13 9.39 1.85 17.22
N ASP A 14 9.65 1.04 18.23
CA ASP A 14 9.80 1.48 19.61
C ASP A 14 10.84 0.62 20.37
N LEU A 15 11.17 1.01 21.60
CA LEU A 15 12.22 0.37 22.40
C LEU A 15 11.75 -0.92 23.10
N GLU A 16 10.45 -1.15 23.22
CA GLU A 16 9.88 -2.28 23.95
C GLU A 16 9.60 -3.45 23.00
N GLU A 17 8.90 -3.17 21.90
CA GLU A 17 8.43 -4.13 20.90
C GLU A 17 9.32 -4.16 19.64
N GLY A 18 10.24 -3.21 19.49
CA GLY A 18 11.13 -3.13 18.33
C GLY A 18 10.38 -2.80 17.04
N PHE A 19 10.68 -3.53 15.95
CA PHE A 19 10.03 -3.37 14.66
C PHE A 19 8.77 -4.22 14.56
N LYS A 20 7.60 -3.58 14.62
CA LYS A 20 6.31 -4.26 14.51
C LYS A 20 5.59 -3.85 13.23
N LEU A 21 5.32 -4.81 12.35
CA LEU A 21 4.56 -4.54 11.14
C LEU A 21 3.12 -4.15 11.53
N ARG A 22 2.70 -2.93 11.19
CA ARG A 22 1.34 -2.42 11.43
C ARG A 22 0.41 -2.65 10.25
N ALA A 23 0.91 -2.45 9.02
CA ALA A 23 0.08 -2.59 7.82
C ALA A 23 0.88 -2.92 6.56
N ARG A 24 0.18 -3.53 5.61
CA ARG A 24 0.58 -3.70 4.21
C ARG A 24 -0.49 -3.05 3.35
N ILE A 25 -0.15 -2.01 2.61
CA ILE A 25 -1.10 -1.24 1.80
C ILE A 25 -0.73 -1.41 0.33
N SER A 26 -1.65 -1.97 -0.46
CA SER A 26 -1.51 -2.24 -1.89
C SER A 26 -2.68 -1.60 -2.66
N HIS A 27 -2.43 -1.21 -3.91
CA HIS A 27 -3.47 -0.84 -4.87
C HIS A 27 -3.82 -2.00 -5.81
N ILE A 28 -3.16 -3.16 -5.65
CA ILE A 28 -3.34 -4.36 -6.44
C ILE A 28 -4.21 -5.32 -5.63
N ASP A 29 -5.31 -5.77 -6.23
CA ASP A 29 -6.19 -6.79 -5.66
C ASP A 29 -5.50 -8.17 -5.69
N GLU A 30 -5.77 -8.98 -4.67
CA GLU A 30 -5.23 -10.33 -4.55
C GLU A 30 -5.75 -11.27 -5.65
N GLU A 31 -6.94 -11.02 -6.20
CA GLU A 31 -7.43 -11.73 -7.38
C GLU A 31 -6.75 -11.30 -8.68
N GLU A 32 -6.50 -10.00 -8.87
CA GLU A 32 -5.76 -9.49 -10.04
C GLU A 32 -4.31 -10.00 -10.03
N TYR A 33 -3.70 -10.04 -8.84
CA TYR A 33 -2.39 -10.63 -8.61
C TYR A 33 -2.32 -12.08 -9.13
N LYS A 34 -3.29 -12.92 -8.74
CA LYS A 34 -3.32 -14.34 -9.13
C LYS A 34 -3.47 -14.52 -10.64
N LYS A 35 -4.15 -13.60 -11.32
CA LYS A 35 -4.37 -13.65 -12.78
C LYS A 35 -3.16 -13.16 -13.59
N ALA A 36 -2.34 -12.26 -13.04
CA ALA A 36 -1.30 -11.58 -13.80
C ALA A 36 0.04 -12.33 -13.91
N GLY A 37 0.34 -13.26 -13.00
CA GLY A 37 1.63 -13.95 -12.93
C GLY A 37 2.83 -12.98 -12.87
N ASP A 38 3.98 -13.37 -13.40
CA ASP A 38 5.23 -12.60 -13.31
C ASP A 38 5.26 -11.29 -14.13
N ARG A 39 4.21 -10.98 -14.90
CA ARG A 39 4.17 -9.80 -15.80
C ARG A 39 3.70 -8.51 -15.12
N TRP A 40 3.29 -8.54 -13.86
CA TRP A 40 2.64 -7.41 -13.19
C TRP A 40 3.59 -6.29 -12.69
N TYR A 41 4.91 -6.47 -12.75
CA TYR A 41 5.89 -5.54 -12.18
C TYR A 41 5.79 -4.08 -12.71
N ARG A 42 5.00 -3.80 -13.75
CA ARG A 42 4.81 -2.48 -14.36
C ARG A 42 3.34 -2.04 -14.47
N SER A 43 2.50 -2.38 -13.50
CA SER A 43 1.11 -1.91 -13.48
C SER A 43 0.99 -0.42 -13.11
N ASN A 44 -0.03 0.26 -13.65
CA ASN A 44 -0.44 1.60 -13.19
C ASN A 44 -0.89 1.60 -11.72
N MET A 45 -1.15 0.41 -11.16
CA MET A 45 -1.47 0.22 -9.74
C MET A 45 -0.23 0.10 -8.86
N ASN A 46 0.98 0.24 -9.40
CA ASN A 46 2.16 0.25 -8.55
C ASN A 46 2.18 1.52 -7.69
N VAL A 47 2.19 1.37 -6.35
CA VAL A 47 2.42 2.50 -5.43
C VAL A 47 3.80 3.11 -5.71
N GLU A 48 3.82 4.39 -6.07
CA GLU A 48 5.03 5.17 -6.40
C GLU A 48 5.36 6.20 -5.31
N ARG A 49 4.36 6.65 -4.54
CA ARG A 49 4.56 7.59 -3.43
C ARG A 49 3.76 7.19 -2.20
N ILE A 50 4.33 7.51 -1.04
CA ILE A 50 3.69 7.39 0.26
C ILE A 50 3.86 8.75 0.94
N ILE A 51 2.75 9.38 1.32
CA ILE A 51 2.74 10.74 1.88
C ILE A 51 1.90 10.72 3.15
N TYR A 52 2.41 11.32 4.22
CA TYR A 52 1.68 11.49 5.47
C TYR A 52 1.23 12.94 5.61
N ILE A 53 -0.08 13.15 5.82
CA ILE A 53 -0.68 14.48 5.97
C ILE A 53 -1.72 14.42 7.09
N GLY A 54 -1.58 15.28 8.10
CA GLY A 54 -2.49 15.28 9.26
C GLY A 54 -2.40 13.95 9.99
N ASP A 55 -3.51 13.21 10.05
CA ASP A 55 -3.59 11.90 10.71
C ASP A 55 -3.68 10.73 9.73
N ASP A 56 -3.44 10.96 8.44
CA ASP A 56 -3.65 9.96 7.39
C ASP A 56 -2.38 9.70 6.58
N LEU A 57 -2.20 8.43 6.21
CA LEU A 57 -1.20 7.96 5.26
C LEU A 57 -1.84 7.74 3.90
N TYR A 58 -1.29 8.38 2.88
CA TYR A 58 -1.73 8.28 1.50
C TYR A 58 -0.74 7.45 0.71
N THR A 59 -1.25 6.43 0.02
CA THR A 59 -0.51 5.68 -1.00
C THR A 59 -1.00 6.11 -2.38
N ILE A 60 -0.06 6.37 -3.29
CA ILE A 60 -0.34 6.97 -4.59
C ILE A 60 0.35 6.15 -5.67
N SER A 61 -0.43 5.69 -6.64
CA SER A 61 0.03 5.10 -7.90
C SER A 61 -0.42 5.98 -9.07
N LYS A 62 -0.09 5.57 -10.31
CA LYS A 62 -0.62 6.24 -11.50
C LYS A 62 -2.14 6.07 -11.67
N GLY A 63 -2.71 4.99 -11.12
CA GLY A 63 -4.13 4.65 -11.27
C GLY A 63 -4.99 4.83 -10.02
N MET A 64 -4.40 5.15 -8.85
CA MET A 64 -5.17 5.24 -7.61
C MET A 64 -4.48 6.11 -6.55
N ILE A 65 -5.30 6.79 -5.75
CA ILE A 65 -4.93 7.34 -4.43
C ILE A 65 -5.73 6.57 -3.38
N LYS A 66 -5.08 6.09 -2.32
CA LYS A 66 -5.74 5.43 -1.19
C LYS A 66 -5.27 6.05 0.13
N ALA A 67 -6.22 6.33 1.02
CA ALA A 67 -5.97 6.94 2.32
C ALA A 67 -6.24 5.94 3.46
N ASN A 68 -5.32 5.86 4.42
CA ASN A 68 -5.42 5.03 5.60
C ASN A 68 -5.19 5.87 6.86
N SER A 69 -6.03 5.72 7.88
CA SER A 69 -5.87 6.38 9.19
C SER A 69 -4.56 5.94 9.87
N MET A 70 -3.78 6.86 10.42
CA MET A 70 -2.56 6.51 11.17
C MET A 70 -2.83 5.89 12.55
N ALA A 71 -4.02 6.14 13.10
CA ALA A 71 -4.43 5.60 14.39
C ALA A 71 -4.57 4.07 14.34
N ASP A 72 -5.20 3.53 13.29
CA ASP A 72 -5.56 2.12 13.20
C ASP A 72 -5.29 1.46 11.84
N MET A 73 -4.66 2.18 10.92
CA MET A 73 -4.35 1.75 9.53
C MET A 73 -5.58 1.45 8.67
N LYS A 74 -6.81 1.69 9.16
CA LYS A 74 -8.02 1.39 8.37
C LYS A 74 -8.12 2.31 7.16
N GLU A 75 -8.54 1.75 6.04
CA GLU A 75 -8.83 2.52 4.83
C GLU A 75 -9.98 3.49 5.13
N LYS A 76 -9.76 4.77 4.82
CA LYS A 76 -10.78 5.83 4.88
C LYS A 76 -11.44 6.06 3.54
N GLY A 77 -10.75 5.70 2.45
CA GLY A 77 -11.28 5.72 1.10
C GLY A 77 -10.18 5.61 0.05
N SER A 78 -10.61 5.42 -1.18
CA SER A 78 -9.77 5.36 -2.36
C SER A 78 -10.43 6.06 -3.55
N LEU A 79 -9.59 6.58 -4.44
CA LEU A 79 -9.99 7.27 -5.66
C LEU A 79 -9.18 6.71 -6.83
N LEU A 80 -9.87 6.24 -7.87
CA LEU A 80 -9.24 5.85 -9.13
C LEU A 80 -8.86 7.09 -9.94
N ILE A 81 -7.68 7.05 -10.54
CA ILE A 81 -7.17 8.09 -11.44
C ILE A 81 -7.44 7.65 -12.89
N PRO A 82 -8.11 8.47 -13.73
CA PRO A 82 -8.39 8.17 -15.13
C PRO A 82 -7.16 7.94 -16.01
#